data_AF-A0A934PML2-F1
#
_entry.id   AF-A0A934PML2-F1
#
_cell.length_a   1.000
_cell.length_b   1.000
_cell.length_c   1.000
_cell.angle_alpha   90.00
_cell.angle_beta   90.00
_cell.angle_gamma   90.00
#
_symmetry.space_group_name_H-M   'P 1'
#
loop_
_entity.id
_entity.type
_entity.pdbx_description
1 polymer ?
#
loop_
_entity_poly.entity_id
_entity_poly.type
_entity_poly.pdbx_seq_one_letter_code
_entity_poly.pdbx_strand_id
1 'polypeptide(L)'
;MKNRISRTAIGMVLLTTSLLTVSCNKNKKEEATEETPTQTENTLTPVTAKNFVEAETDHYFANLMKEVPVNTYNHHRKYSDIDSQVVIRENQDCLYSHAVVDCSEGATIINPKWDKYSVVQIFDENQYTFAVLYPGDSIHITPKMLTKGNYVWLNTRTEVRPENEAGYADAHKHQDAYIIKAKSNKPYQAKGFDKTSLDRVRDSLLLQSPKVRSWRAFGTPKDVAPEDFVIASAGGWAGLPKEHAVYWPKIVPQGEAKKSSVCSKITLPKAPLQYDKGGFLSVTVYDARGWIATKKYALRDRNAVKNADGSITFYFNCPKEKNNIETVDNWSMVIRLYVPETPEKGIEYLENLDKNNVQIEVLK
;
A
#
# COMPACT_ATOMS: atom_id res chain seq x y z
N MET A 1 -23.61 -13.75 -33.06
CA MET A 1 -24.65 -14.78 -33.32
C MET A 1 -24.77 -15.66 -32.09
N LYS A 2 -26.02 -15.95 -31.72
CA LYS A 2 -26.44 -16.67 -30.51
C LYS A 2 -25.90 -18.10 -30.49
N ASN A 3 -25.57 -18.63 -29.30
CA ASN A 3 -26.32 -19.77 -28.79
C ASN A 3 -26.17 -19.97 -27.28
N ARG A 4 -27.35 -20.05 -26.65
CA ARG A 4 -27.63 -20.46 -25.27
C ARG A 4 -27.47 -21.98 -25.15
N ILE A 5 -27.02 -22.45 -23.99
CA ILE A 5 -27.25 -23.84 -23.55
C ILE A 5 -28.10 -23.80 -22.28
N SER A 6 -29.10 -24.69 -22.26
CA SER A 6 -30.26 -24.72 -21.39
C SER A 6 -30.01 -25.33 -20.01
N ARG A 7 -30.80 -24.85 -19.05
CA ARG A 7 -31.05 -25.48 -17.74
C ARG A 7 -31.92 -26.73 -17.92
N THR A 8 -31.60 -27.80 -17.19
CA THR A 8 -32.50 -28.94 -16.94
C THR A 8 -32.77 -29.02 -15.44
N ALA A 9 -34.02 -29.28 -15.09
CA ALA A 9 -34.58 -29.22 -13.74
C ALA A 9 -34.67 -30.61 -13.07
N ILE A 10 -34.47 -30.59 -11.75
CA ILE A 10 -35.26 -31.23 -10.67
C ILE A 10 -35.62 -32.73 -10.81
N GLY A 11 -35.05 -33.52 -9.90
CA GLY A 11 -35.59 -34.81 -9.46
C GLY A 11 -35.62 -34.86 -7.93
N MET A 12 -36.83 -34.88 -7.38
CA MET A 12 -37.20 -34.87 -5.96
C MET A 12 -37.37 -36.31 -5.47
N VAL A 13 -36.77 -36.69 -4.34
CA VAL A 13 -37.10 -37.95 -3.64
C VAL A 13 -37.45 -37.62 -2.20
N LEU A 14 -38.75 -37.69 -1.91
CA LEU A 14 -39.31 -37.82 -0.56
C LEU A 14 -39.27 -39.31 -0.18
N LEU A 15 -38.84 -39.62 1.05
CA LEU A 15 -39.19 -40.89 1.70
C LEU A 15 -39.80 -40.59 3.07
N THR A 16 -41.09 -40.91 3.18
CA THR A 16 -41.91 -40.85 4.38
C THR A 16 -41.93 -42.22 5.09
N THR A 17 -41.61 -42.18 6.39
CA THR A 17 -42.16 -42.96 7.53
C THR A 17 -42.74 -44.37 7.32
N SER A 18 -42.24 -45.32 8.12
CA SER A 18 -43.04 -46.41 8.72
C SER A 18 -42.33 -46.98 9.96
N LEU A 19 -42.96 -46.82 11.14
CA LEU A 19 -42.69 -47.58 12.37
C LEU A 19 -43.13 -49.04 12.18
N LEU A 20 -42.44 -50.00 12.84
CA LEU A 20 -43.04 -51.19 13.47
C LEU A 20 -42.04 -51.94 14.39
N THR A 21 -42.28 -51.76 15.69
CA THR A 21 -42.27 -52.70 16.84
C THR A 21 -41.24 -53.84 17.05
N VAL A 22 -40.59 -53.72 18.23
CA VAL A 22 -40.40 -54.70 19.34
C VAL A 22 -39.45 -55.89 19.12
N SER A 23 -38.34 -55.91 19.89
CA SER A 23 -38.12 -56.94 20.92
C SER A 23 -37.00 -56.54 21.89
N CYS A 24 -37.30 -56.59 23.19
CA CYS A 24 -36.30 -56.46 24.25
C CYS A 24 -35.41 -57.70 24.29
N ASN A 25 -34.09 -57.52 24.24
CA ASN A 25 -33.19 -58.42 24.95
C ASN A 25 -31.97 -57.66 25.47
N LYS A 26 -31.85 -57.62 26.81
CA LYS A 26 -30.70 -57.06 27.52
C LYS A 26 -29.52 -58.00 27.31
N ASN A 27 -28.42 -57.48 26.76
CA ASN A 27 -27.08 -57.95 27.12
C ASN A 27 -26.04 -56.84 26.89
N LYS A 28 -25.13 -56.75 27.84
CA LYS A 28 -24.12 -55.69 28.07
C LYS A 28 -23.30 -55.37 26.81
N LYS A 29 -23.19 -54.09 26.48
CA LYS A 29 -22.18 -53.55 25.54
C LYS A 29 -20.97 -53.06 26.34
N GLU A 30 -19.83 -53.67 26.11
CA GLU A 30 -18.54 -53.01 26.19
C GLU A 30 -18.44 -52.10 24.96
N GLU A 31 -18.31 -50.79 25.17
CA GLU A 31 -17.99 -49.83 24.11
C GLU A 31 -16.48 -49.79 23.92
N ALA A 32 -16.01 -50.43 22.85
CA ALA A 32 -14.73 -50.11 22.25
C ALA A 32 -14.85 -48.72 21.60
N THR A 33 -14.16 -47.73 22.17
CA THR A 33 -13.96 -46.42 21.55
C THR A 33 -13.06 -46.57 20.33
N GLU A 34 -13.68 -46.48 19.15
CA GLU A 34 -13.02 -46.31 17.87
C GLU A 34 -12.51 -44.85 17.80
N GLU A 35 -11.20 -44.66 17.96
CA GLU A 35 -10.57 -43.35 17.80
C GLU A 35 -10.71 -42.90 16.34
N THR A 36 -11.66 -42.00 16.10
CA THR A 36 -11.73 -41.24 14.85
C THR A 36 -10.56 -40.25 14.86
N PRO A 37 -9.71 -40.18 13.81
CA PRO A 37 -8.60 -39.24 13.80
C PRO A 37 -9.17 -37.82 13.83
N THR A 38 -8.82 -37.07 14.88
CA THR A 38 -9.19 -35.66 14.98
C THR A 38 -8.52 -34.92 13.83
N GLN A 39 -9.30 -34.55 12.81
CA GLN A 39 -8.88 -33.52 11.87
C GLN A 39 -8.60 -32.27 12.70
N THR A 40 -7.34 -31.86 12.74
CA THR A 40 -6.94 -30.58 13.28
C THR A 40 -7.58 -29.53 12.37
N GLU A 41 -8.73 -28.99 12.78
CA GLU A 41 -9.26 -27.78 12.16
C GLU A 41 -8.19 -26.70 12.32
N ASN A 42 -7.56 -26.34 11.19
CA ASN A 42 -6.72 -25.15 11.10
C ASN A 42 -7.63 -23.93 11.34
N THR A 43 -7.85 -23.60 12.61
CA THR A 43 -8.62 -22.42 13.01
C THR A 43 -7.76 -21.19 12.71
N LEU A 44 -8.14 -20.45 11.66
CA LEU A 44 -7.50 -19.18 11.32
C LEU A 44 -7.60 -18.20 12.50
N THR A 45 -6.56 -17.40 12.72
CA THR A 45 -6.52 -16.42 13.81
C THR A 45 -7.39 -15.20 13.46
N PRO A 46 -8.43 -14.87 14.26
CA PRO A 46 -9.25 -13.69 14.01
C PRO A 46 -8.45 -12.39 14.13
N VAL A 47 -8.68 -11.46 13.20
CA VAL A 47 -8.07 -10.13 13.22
C VAL A 47 -8.93 -9.14 14.01
N THR A 48 -8.25 -8.35 14.82
CA THR A 48 -8.75 -7.25 15.65
C THR A 48 -7.83 -6.04 15.46
N ALA A 49 -8.19 -4.88 15.99
CA ALA A 49 -7.31 -3.71 15.96
C ALA A 49 -5.93 -3.96 16.59
N LYS A 50 -5.81 -4.91 17.54
CA LYS A 50 -4.55 -5.20 18.26
C LYS A 50 -3.51 -5.94 17.42
N ASN A 51 -3.94 -6.85 16.55
CA ASN A 51 -3.07 -7.64 15.67
C ASN A 51 -3.18 -7.23 14.20
N PHE A 52 -3.94 -6.17 13.88
CA PHE A 52 -4.19 -5.73 12.52
C PHE A 52 -2.90 -5.44 11.75
N VAL A 53 -1.95 -4.72 12.33
CA VAL A 53 -0.71 -4.33 11.63
C VAL A 53 0.12 -5.55 11.21
N GLU A 54 0.23 -6.53 12.11
CA GLU A 54 0.93 -7.78 11.82
C GLU A 54 0.17 -8.60 10.76
N ALA A 55 -1.16 -8.67 10.85
CA ALA A 55 -1.99 -9.39 9.90
C ALA A 55 -2.00 -8.77 8.49
N GLU A 56 -2.01 -7.43 8.41
CA GLU A 56 -1.91 -6.70 7.15
C GLU A 56 -0.54 -6.91 6.51
N THR A 57 0.52 -6.87 7.31
CA THR A 57 1.89 -7.08 6.83
C THR A 57 2.10 -8.55 6.40
N ASP A 58 1.59 -9.52 7.16
CA ASP A 58 1.57 -10.94 6.80
C ASP A 58 0.87 -11.17 5.46
N HIS A 59 -0.27 -10.50 5.23
CA HIS A 59 -0.99 -10.57 3.96
C HIS A 59 -0.10 -10.17 2.76
N TYR A 60 0.57 -9.02 2.84
CA TYR A 60 1.45 -8.56 1.76
C TYR A 60 2.70 -9.43 1.59
N PHE A 61 3.35 -9.84 2.69
CA PHE A 61 4.52 -10.71 2.65
C PHE A 61 4.17 -12.06 1.99
N ALA A 62 3.08 -12.69 2.45
CA ALA A 62 2.62 -13.96 1.91
C ALA A 62 2.19 -13.87 0.45
N ASN A 63 1.62 -12.75 0.01
CA ASN A 63 1.29 -12.53 -1.41
C ASN A 63 2.55 -12.42 -2.27
N LEU A 64 3.57 -11.66 -1.85
CA LEU A 64 4.80 -11.54 -2.64
C LEU A 64 5.54 -12.89 -2.79
N MET A 65 5.48 -13.75 -1.77
CA MET A 65 6.07 -15.10 -1.85
C MET A 65 5.42 -16.02 -2.89
N LYS A 66 4.25 -15.66 -3.44
CA LYS A 66 3.62 -16.36 -4.57
C LYS A 66 4.22 -15.95 -5.92
N GLU A 67 4.90 -14.82 -5.97
CA GLU A 67 5.43 -14.21 -7.20
C GLU A 67 6.94 -14.43 -7.34
N VAL A 68 7.68 -14.28 -6.23
CA VAL A 68 9.15 -14.42 -6.23
C VAL A 68 9.63 -15.15 -4.97
N PRO A 69 10.78 -15.87 -5.03
CA PRO A 69 11.42 -16.42 -3.85
C PRO A 69 11.85 -15.35 -2.85
N VAL A 70 12.04 -15.74 -1.59
CA VAL A 70 12.66 -14.88 -0.57
C VAL A 70 14.04 -14.39 -1.03
N ASN A 71 14.47 -13.23 -0.53
CA ASN A 71 15.72 -12.55 -0.88
C ASN A 71 15.84 -12.15 -2.36
N THR A 72 14.73 -12.10 -3.09
CA THR A 72 14.69 -11.75 -4.51
C THR A 72 13.80 -10.54 -4.72
N TYR A 73 14.27 -9.58 -5.51
CA TYR A 73 13.44 -8.45 -5.92
C TYR A 73 12.43 -8.86 -6.99
N ASN A 74 11.18 -8.45 -6.79
CA ASN A 74 10.17 -8.35 -7.82
C ASN A 74 10.17 -6.92 -8.37
N HIS A 75 10.64 -6.72 -9.61
CA HIS A 75 10.75 -5.41 -10.23
C HIS A 75 9.51 -5.07 -11.06
N HIS A 76 8.80 -4.01 -10.68
CA HIS A 76 7.75 -3.44 -11.52
C HIS A 76 8.41 -2.49 -12.51
N ARG A 77 8.37 -2.85 -13.80
CA ARG A 77 9.05 -2.13 -14.89
C ARG A 77 8.27 -0.95 -15.44
N LYS A 78 7.05 -0.75 -14.97
CA LYS A 78 6.18 0.37 -15.33
C LYS A 78 5.66 1.02 -14.07
N TYR A 79 5.17 2.25 -14.20
CA TYR A 79 4.38 2.83 -13.13
C TYR A 79 3.14 1.98 -12.90
N SER A 80 2.67 1.97 -11.66
CA SER A 80 1.43 1.30 -11.29
C SER A 80 0.27 1.90 -12.12
N ASP A 81 -0.72 1.07 -12.41
CA ASP A 81 -1.92 1.45 -13.14
C ASP A 81 -3.11 0.70 -12.56
N ILE A 82 -4.26 0.78 -13.24
CA ILE A 82 -5.51 0.14 -12.82
C ILE A 82 -5.33 -1.37 -12.64
N ASP A 83 -4.47 -2.00 -13.45
CA ASP A 83 -4.32 -3.45 -13.53
C ASP A 83 -3.16 -3.98 -12.67
N SER A 84 -2.24 -3.11 -12.25
CA SER A 84 -0.98 -3.47 -11.57
C SER A 84 -0.81 -2.91 -10.15
N GLN A 85 -1.77 -2.12 -9.67
CA GLN A 85 -1.77 -1.62 -8.29
C GLN A 85 -1.81 -2.76 -7.27
N VAL A 86 -0.90 -2.75 -6.29
CA VAL A 86 -0.77 -3.77 -5.24
C VAL A 86 -1.40 -3.30 -3.93
N VAL A 87 -1.23 -2.01 -3.59
CA VAL A 87 -1.66 -1.43 -2.31
C VAL A 87 -2.64 -0.29 -2.52
N ILE A 88 -3.54 -0.07 -1.56
CA ILE A 88 -4.42 1.11 -1.56
C ILE A 88 -3.59 2.40 -1.58
N ARG A 89 -4.01 3.38 -2.40
CA ARG A 89 -3.34 4.68 -2.58
C ARG A 89 -1.87 4.60 -3.02
N GLU A 90 -1.55 3.63 -3.88
CA GLU A 90 -0.25 3.57 -4.57
C GLU A 90 -0.09 4.76 -5.52
N ASN A 91 1.13 5.25 -5.71
CA ASN A 91 1.39 6.46 -6.50
C ASN A 91 1.97 6.15 -7.88
N GLN A 92 2.02 7.16 -8.74
CA GLN A 92 2.69 7.12 -10.05
C GLN A 92 4.06 7.83 -10.00
N ASP A 93 4.74 7.79 -8.85
CA ASP A 93 5.87 8.68 -8.62
C ASP A 93 7.21 8.05 -9.01
N CYS A 94 7.30 6.73 -8.89
CA CYS A 94 8.51 5.94 -9.07
C CYS A 94 8.12 4.53 -9.54
N LEU A 95 9.08 3.81 -10.14
CA LEU A 95 8.96 2.36 -10.34
C LEU A 95 9.17 1.64 -9.02
N TYR A 96 8.28 0.72 -8.70
CA TYR A 96 8.37 -0.07 -7.48
C TYR A 96 9.27 -1.32 -7.66
N SER A 97 9.93 -1.72 -6.59
CA SER A 97 10.52 -3.05 -6.47
C SER A 97 10.36 -3.55 -5.06
N HIS A 98 9.91 -4.80 -4.92
CA HIS A 98 9.55 -5.39 -3.64
C HIS A 98 10.37 -6.63 -3.36
N ALA A 99 10.75 -6.85 -2.11
CA ALA A 99 11.37 -8.10 -1.68
C ALA A 99 11.00 -8.39 -0.22
N VAL A 100 10.76 -9.67 0.11
CA VAL A 100 10.86 -10.15 1.49
C VAL A 100 12.27 -10.73 1.68
N VAL A 101 12.97 -10.30 2.73
CA VAL A 101 14.34 -10.74 3.02
C VAL A 101 14.39 -11.49 4.34
N ASP A 102 14.93 -12.71 4.32
CA ASP A 102 15.25 -13.49 5.51
C ASP A 102 16.50 -12.93 6.18
N CYS A 103 16.31 -12.35 7.36
CA CYS A 103 17.36 -11.79 8.18
C CYS A 103 17.73 -12.69 9.37
N SER A 104 17.25 -13.95 9.43
CA SER A 104 17.47 -14.85 10.59
C SER A 104 18.95 -15.11 10.88
N GLU A 105 19.80 -15.11 9.85
CA GLU A 105 21.28 -15.18 9.99
C GLU A 105 21.97 -13.85 9.60
N GLY A 106 21.19 -12.80 9.41
CA GLY A 106 21.62 -11.46 8.99
C GLY A 106 21.67 -11.28 7.47
N ALA A 107 21.46 -10.03 7.03
CA ALA A 107 21.45 -9.67 5.61
C ALA A 107 22.09 -8.29 5.40
N THR A 108 22.66 -8.04 4.22
CA THR A 108 23.13 -6.71 3.82
C THR A 108 22.34 -6.22 2.62
N ILE A 109 21.74 -5.04 2.74
CA ILE A 109 20.96 -4.40 1.68
C ILE A 109 21.75 -3.20 1.16
N ILE A 110 21.81 -3.04 -0.16
CA ILE A 110 22.59 -1.98 -0.81
C ILE A 110 21.73 -1.29 -1.86
N ASN A 111 21.63 0.03 -1.75
CA ASN A 111 21.17 0.90 -2.83
C ASN A 111 22.43 1.40 -3.58
N PRO A 112 22.70 0.96 -4.82
CA PRO A 112 23.92 1.36 -5.51
C PRO A 112 23.94 2.86 -5.79
N LYS A 113 25.14 3.41 -6.03
CA LYS A 113 25.27 4.84 -6.37
C LYS A 113 24.55 5.13 -7.68
N TRP A 114 23.79 6.23 -7.69
CA TRP A 114 23.09 6.73 -8.86
C TRP A 114 22.84 8.23 -8.71
N ASP A 115 22.57 8.91 -9.83
CA ASP A 115 22.42 10.36 -9.91
C ASP A 115 20.95 10.83 -9.88
N LYS A 116 20.01 9.88 -9.75
CA LYS A 116 18.57 10.09 -9.69
C LYS A 116 18.01 9.62 -8.36
N TYR A 117 16.79 10.03 -8.06
CA TYR A 117 16.13 9.63 -6.83
C TYR A 117 15.87 8.13 -6.83
N SER A 118 16.34 7.46 -5.79
CA SER A 118 15.83 6.16 -5.40
C SER A 118 15.89 6.00 -3.90
N VAL A 119 14.98 5.20 -3.34
CA VAL A 119 14.99 4.85 -1.93
C VAL A 119 14.68 3.37 -1.74
N VAL A 120 15.39 2.72 -0.82
CA VAL A 120 15.03 1.39 -0.30
C VAL A 120 14.51 1.57 1.12
N GLN A 121 13.20 1.55 1.30
CA GLN A 121 12.57 1.57 2.62
C GLN A 121 12.57 0.16 3.19
N ILE A 122 12.95 0.03 4.46
CA ILE A 122 13.09 -1.26 5.15
C ILE A 122 12.26 -1.26 6.42
N PHE A 123 11.31 -2.19 6.51
CA PHE A 123 10.48 -2.40 7.68
C PHE A 123 10.29 -3.88 8.00
N ASP A 124 10.02 -4.17 9.27
CA ASP A 124 9.84 -5.54 9.76
C ASP A 124 8.39 -6.03 9.66
N GLU A 125 8.10 -7.21 10.20
CA GLU A 125 6.78 -7.82 10.17
C GLU A 125 5.71 -7.08 10.99
N ASN A 126 6.11 -6.09 11.80
CA ASN A 126 5.21 -5.15 12.47
C ASN A 126 5.08 -3.82 11.71
N GLN A 127 5.60 -3.72 10.49
CA GLN A 127 5.56 -2.52 9.66
C GLN A 127 6.38 -1.33 10.17
N TYR A 128 7.23 -1.51 11.19
CA TYR A 128 8.06 -0.40 11.67
C TYR A 128 9.23 -0.18 10.73
N THR A 129 9.28 1.00 10.11
CA THR A 129 10.41 1.41 9.27
C THR A 129 11.55 1.82 10.16
N PHE A 130 12.66 1.09 10.09
CA PHE A 130 13.87 1.37 10.87
C PHE A 130 15.04 1.85 10.01
N ALA A 131 14.93 1.78 8.68
CA ALA A 131 15.93 2.29 7.76
C ALA A 131 15.33 2.70 6.41
N VAL A 132 15.91 3.73 5.80
CA VAL A 132 15.65 4.16 4.43
C VAL A 132 17.00 4.47 3.77
N LEU A 133 17.33 3.77 2.69
CA LEU A 133 18.61 3.90 1.99
C LEU A 133 18.47 4.76 0.73
N TYR A 134 19.28 5.81 0.61
CA TYR A 134 19.44 6.60 -0.61
C TYR A 134 20.56 6.04 -1.51
N PRO A 135 20.74 6.53 -2.75
CA PRO A 135 21.78 6.00 -3.65
C PRO A 135 23.17 6.05 -3.01
N GLY A 136 23.84 4.90 -2.94
CA GLY A 136 25.15 4.75 -2.32
C GLY A 136 25.14 4.25 -0.88
N ASP A 137 23.97 4.21 -0.23
CA ASP A 137 23.83 3.71 1.13
C ASP A 137 23.78 2.18 1.19
N SER A 138 24.17 1.64 2.34
CA SER A 138 24.00 0.22 2.66
C SER A 138 23.75 0.03 4.14
N ILE A 139 23.13 -1.10 4.49
CA ILE A 139 22.89 -1.47 5.88
C ILE A 139 23.07 -2.97 6.08
N HIS A 140 23.72 -3.35 7.19
CA HIS A 140 23.73 -4.74 7.67
C HIS A 140 22.63 -4.92 8.72
N ILE A 141 21.68 -5.80 8.44
CA ILE A 141 20.52 -6.11 9.27
C ILE A 141 20.81 -7.37 10.07
N THR A 142 20.48 -7.33 11.35
CA THR A 142 20.47 -8.51 12.23
C THR A 142 19.10 -8.65 12.88
N PRO A 143 18.72 -9.85 13.37
CA PRO A 143 17.42 -10.04 14.04
C PRO A 143 17.16 -9.07 15.21
N LYS A 144 18.22 -8.58 15.87
CA LYS A 144 18.13 -7.63 16.99
C LYS A 144 17.57 -6.25 16.61
N MET A 145 17.57 -5.91 15.32
CA MET A 145 17.01 -4.65 14.82
C MET A 145 15.50 -4.74 14.60
N LEU A 146 14.94 -5.96 14.56
CA LEU A 146 13.55 -6.20 14.25
C LEU A 146 12.73 -6.22 15.54
N THR A 147 11.54 -5.63 15.50
CA THR A 147 10.57 -5.67 16.60
C THR A 147 9.75 -6.96 16.57
N LYS A 148 9.66 -7.61 15.39
CA LYS A 148 8.96 -8.88 15.21
C LYS A 148 9.60 -9.72 14.11
N GLY A 149 9.69 -11.02 14.40
CA GLY A 149 10.06 -12.04 13.43
C GLY A 149 11.49 -11.91 12.92
N ASN A 150 11.73 -12.46 11.74
CA ASN A 150 13.07 -12.52 11.13
C ASN A 150 13.09 -11.96 9.71
N TYR A 151 11.96 -11.43 9.24
CA TYR A 151 11.83 -10.98 7.87
C TYR A 151 11.64 -9.47 7.81
N VAL A 152 12.14 -8.88 6.73
CA VAL A 152 11.90 -7.48 6.40
C VAL A 152 11.34 -7.36 5.00
N TRP A 153 10.55 -6.32 4.77
CA TRP A 153 10.13 -5.91 3.44
C TRP A 153 11.01 -4.78 2.95
N LEU A 154 11.44 -4.88 1.69
CA LEU A 154 12.10 -3.81 0.96
C LEU A 154 11.07 -3.15 0.06
N ASN A 155 10.60 -1.95 0.42
CA ASN A 155 9.74 -1.14 -0.42
C ASN A 155 10.59 -0.13 -1.19
N THR A 156 10.98 -0.49 -2.41
CA THR A 156 11.96 0.25 -3.18
C THR A 156 11.29 1.10 -4.24
N ARG A 157 11.72 2.37 -4.37
CA ARG A 157 11.18 3.34 -5.32
C ARG A 157 12.32 3.86 -6.18
N THR A 158 12.17 3.79 -7.51
CA THR A 158 13.17 4.21 -8.50
C THR A 158 12.58 5.27 -9.43
N GLU A 159 13.18 6.45 -9.49
CA GLU A 159 12.76 7.52 -10.41
C GLU A 159 12.92 7.12 -11.88
N VAL A 160 12.07 7.64 -12.76
CA VAL A 160 12.31 7.64 -14.22
C VAL A 160 12.56 9.08 -14.63
N ARG A 161 13.75 9.38 -15.17
CA ARG A 161 14.08 10.73 -15.64
C ARG A 161 15.06 10.69 -16.82
N PRO A 162 14.73 11.30 -17.98
CA PRO A 162 13.41 11.84 -18.36
C PRO A 162 12.37 10.74 -18.54
N GLU A 163 11.08 11.07 -18.52
CA GLU A 163 9.99 10.09 -18.71
C GLU A 163 9.77 9.71 -20.18
N ASN A 164 10.76 8.99 -20.72
CA ASN A 164 10.76 8.42 -22.05
C ASN A 164 11.53 7.09 -22.04
N GLU A 165 11.62 6.42 -23.18
CA GLU A 165 12.30 5.12 -23.33
C GLU A 165 13.72 5.09 -22.72
N ALA A 166 14.49 6.18 -22.88
CA ALA A 166 15.85 6.23 -22.35
C ALA A 166 15.88 6.31 -20.81
N GLY A 167 14.98 7.08 -20.19
CA GLY A 167 14.88 7.13 -18.74
C GLY A 167 14.32 5.84 -18.14
N TYR A 168 13.41 5.15 -18.83
CA TYR A 168 12.97 3.81 -18.41
C TYR A 168 14.12 2.80 -18.46
N ALA A 169 14.89 2.78 -19.54
CA ALA A 169 16.04 1.89 -19.67
C ALA A 169 17.09 2.14 -18.56
N ASP A 170 17.37 3.40 -18.23
CA ASP A 170 18.27 3.75 -17.13
C ASP A 170 17.71 3.35 -15.75
N ALA A 171 16.42 3.60 -15.50
CA ALA A 171 15.76 3.19 -14.26
C ALA A 171 15.73 1.66 -14.10
N HIS A 172 15.51 0.91 -15.19
CA HIS A 172 15.54 -0.56 -15.18
C HIS A 172 16.93 -1.09 -14.85
N LYS A 173 17.98 -0.48 -15.41
CA LYS A 173 19.37 -0.82 -15.09
C LYS A 173 19.68 -0.56 -13.61
N HIS A 174 19.16 0.52 -13.02
CA HIS A 174 19.32 0.78 -11.59
C HIS A 174 18.54 -0.21 -10.73
N GLN A 175 17.30 -0.58 -11.13
CA GLN A 175 16.54 -1.65 -10.48
C GLN A 175 17.32 -2.96 -10.44
N ASP A 176 17.96 -3.34 -11.54
CA ASP A 176 18.76 -4.57 -11.63
C ASP A 176 20.03 -4.55 -10.77
N ALA A 177 20.45 -3.35 -10.35
CA ALA A 177 21.66 -3.15 -9.58
C ALA A 177 21.43 -3.18 -8.06
N TYR A 178 20.17 -3.19 -7.57
CA TYR A 178 19.90 -3.36 -6.14
C TYR A 178 20.45 -4.71 -5.63
N ILE A 179 21.02 -4.73 -4.43
CA ILE A 179 21.70 -5.93 -3.91
C ILE A 179 21.12 -6.36 -2.56
N ILE A 180 20.81 -7.65 -2.47
CA ILE A 180 20.51 -8.37 -1.22
C ILE A 180 21.60 -9.42 -1.00
N LYS A 181 22.33 -9.33 0.11
CA LYS A 181 23.29 -10.35 0.57
C LYS A 181 22.80 -10.96 1.88
N ALA A 182 21.87 -11.91 1.80
CA ALA A 182 21.36 -12.65 2.96
C ALA A 182 22.24 -13.86 3.28
N LYS A 183 22.40 -14.19 4.57
CA LYS A 183 23.13 -15.39 5.02
C LYS A 183 22.25 -16.64 5.15
N SER A 184 20.94 -16.48 5.03
CA SER A 184 19.95 -17.56 5.04
C SER A 184 18.87 -17.29 3.98
N ASN A 185 18.11 -18.31 3.60
CA ASN A 185 17.11 -18.26 2.52
C ASN A 185 15.80 -18.99 2.88
N LYS A 186 15.40 -18.96 4.16
CA LYS A 186 14.16 -19.59 4.61
C LYS A 186 12.97 -18.86 3.99
N PRO A 187 12.05 -19.53 3.27
CA PRO A 187 10.88 -18.85 2.71
C PRO A 187 9.96 -18.35 3.80
N TYR A 188 9.41 -17.14 3.64
CA TYR A 188 8.38 -16.61 4.54
C TYR A 188 7.13 -17.48 4.49
N GLN A 189 6.55 -17.79 5.65
CA GLN A 189 5.32 -18.57 5.79
C GLN A 189 4.22 -17.69 6.37
N ALA A 190 3.04 -17.73 5.75
CA ALA A 190 1.88 -17.02 6.26
C ALA A 190 1.50 -17.50 7.67
N LYS A 191 1.10 -16.56 8.52
CA LYS A 191 0.80 -16.82 9.94
C LYS A 191 -0.63 -17.28 10.22
N GLY A 192 -1.45 -17.44 9.17
CA GLY A 192 -2.79 -17.99 9.29
C GLY A 192 -3.82 -17.03 9.87
N PHE A 193 -3.72 -15.74 9.59
CA PHE A 193 -4.77 -14.77 9.93
C PHE A 193 -6.02 -14.95 9.05
N ASP A 194 -7.20 -14.76 9.64
CA ASP A 194 -8.46 -14.82 8.92
C ASP A 194 -8.65 -13.58 8.03
N LYS A 195 -8.72 -13.80 6.72
CA LYS A 195 -8.86 -12.74 5.72
C LYS A 195 -10.17 -11.96 5.85
N THR A 196 -11.26 -12.61 6.27
CA THR A 196 -12.57 -11.96 6.39
C THR A 196 -12.56 -10.90 7.50
N SER A 197 -12.04 -11.26 8.67
CA SER A 197 -11.86 -10.33 9.78
C SER A 197 -10.79 -9.29 9.49
N LEU A 198 -9.72 -9.61 8.75
CA LEU A 198 -8.74 -8.64 8.28
C LEU A 198 -9.41 -7.53 7.45
N ASP A 199 -10.19 -7.91 6.44
CA ASP A 199 -10.89 -6.95 5.57
C ASP A 199 -11.86 -6.07 6.36
N ARG A 200 -12.65 -6.68 7.24
CA ARG A 200 -13.60 -5.94 8.10
C ARG A 200 -12.89 -4.93 9.02
N VAL A 201 -11.75 -5.30 9.61
CA VAL A 201 -10.98 -4.38 10.45
C VAL A 201 -10.34 -3.28 9.61
N ARG A 202 -9.82 -3.61 8.41
CA ARG A 202 -9.29 -2.62 7.46
C ARG A 202 -10.34 -1.57 7.12
N ASP A 203 -11.55 -1.98 6.74
CA ASP A 203 -12.64 -1.07 6.39
C ASP A 203 -13.03 -0.16 7.56
N SER A 204 -13.10 -0.72 8.78
CA SER A 204 -13.38 0.05 9.99
C SER A 204 -12.30 1.10 10.30
N LEU A 205 -11.02 0.77 10.09
CA LEU A 205 -9.90 1.70 10.25
C LEU A 205 -9.92 2.79 9.17
N LEU A 206 -10.24 2.44 7.92
CA LEU A 206 -10.28 3.41 6.81
C LEU A 206 -11.30 4.53 7.03
N LEU A 207 -12.42 4.26 7.71
CA LEU A 207 -13.40 5.29 8.11
C LEU A 207 -12.79 6.36 9.03
N GLN A 208 -11.68 6.05 9.72
CA GLN A 208 -10.98 6.97 10.61
C GLN A 208 -9.83 7.73 9.92
N SER A 209 -9.52 7.42 8.66
CA SER A 209 -8.41 8.02 7.92
C SER A 209 -8.38 9.56 7.86
N PRO A 210 -9.52 10.30 7.88
CA PRO A 210 -9.50 11.77 7.94
C PRO A 210 -8.84 12.34 9.20
N LYS A 211 -8.76 11.55 10.28
CA LYS A 211 -8.15 11.97 11.56
C LYS A 211 -6.63 11.85 11.54
N VAL A 212 -6.08 11.08 10.60
CA VAL A 212 -4.65 10.70 10.62
C VAL A 212 -3.76 11.90 10.37
N ARG A 213 -2.73 12.03 11.21
CA ARG A 213 -1.56 12.87 10.94
C ARG A 213 -0.45 12.00 10.39
N SER A 214 -0.24 12.04 9.07
CA SER A 214 0.68 11.13 8.37
C SER A 214 2.12 11.20 8.92
N TRP A 215 2.56 12.37 9.38
CA TRP A 215 3.88 12.57 9.97
C TRP A 215 4.08 11.92 11.35
N ARG A 216 3.02 11.39 11.95
CA ARG A 216 3.05 10.59 13.19
C ARG A 216 2.79 9.10 12.94
N ALA A 217 2.68 8.69 11.68
CA ALA A 217 2.16 7.39 11.33
C ALA A 217 3.20 6.39 10.83
N PHE A 218 4.43 6.82 10.52
CA PHE A 218 5.46 5.97 9.92
C PHE A 218 6.82 6.21 10.56
N GLY A 219 7.53 5.14 10.91
CA GLY A 219 8.83 5.19 11.59
C GLY A 219 9.04 3.98 12.50
N THR A 220 9.90 4.15 13.50
CA THR A 220 10.11 3.17 14.57
C THR A 220 9.00 3.27 15.63
N PRO A 221 8.89 2.34 16.60
CA PRO A 221 7.92 2.44 17.68
C PRO A 221 8.00 3.73 18.51
N LYS A 222 9.13 4.44 18.48
CA LYS A 222 9.33 5.72 19.20
C LYS A 222 8.88 6.92 18.38
N ASP A 223 8.81 6.79 17.06
CA ASP A 223 8.51 7.89 16.15
C ASP A 223 7.01 8.04 15.90
N VAL A 224 6.24 6.96 16.10
CA VAL A 224 4.83 6.89 15.73
C VAL A 224 3.90 7.09 16.92
N ALA A 225 2.73 7.67 16.64
CA ALA A 225 1.60 7.63 17.55
C ALA A 225 0.75 6.38 17.25
N PRO A 226 0.45 5.51 18.24
CA PRO A 226 -0.22 4.23 17.99
C PRO A 226 -1.53 4.35 17.21
N GLU A 227 -2.31 5.40 17.46
CA GLU A 227 -3.59 5.64 16.78
C GLU A 227 -3.42 6.03 15.30
N ASP A 228 -2.43 6.87 14.97
CA ASP A 228 -2.16 7.24 13.59
C ASP A 228 -1.52 6.07 12.84
N PHE A 229 -0.63 5.34 13.52
CA PHE A 229 0.07 4.18 13.00
C PHE A 229 -0.92 3.10 12.53
N VAL A 230 -1.80 2.60 13.40
CA VAL A 230 -2.71 1.51 13.05
C VAL A 230 -3.68 1.88 11.92
N ILE A 231 -4.15 3.12 11.88
CA ILE A 231 -5.05 3.59 10.81
C ILE A 231 -4.27 3.73 9.49
N ALA A 232 -3.05 4.26 9.53
CA ALA A 232 -2.21 4.38 8.35
C ALA A 232 -1.73 3.03 7.82
N SER A 233 -1.53 2.03 8.68
CA SER A 233 -1.27 0.64 8.26
C SER A 233 -2.37 0.10 7.34
N ALA A 234 -3.62 0.53 7.53
CA ALA A 234 -4.76 0.14 6.69
C ALA A 234 -4.87 0.94 5.39
N GLY A 235 -4.55 2.25 5.43
CA GLY A 235 -4.85 3.20 4.36
C GLY A 235 -3.65 3.79 3.63
N GLY A 236 -2.44 3.36 3.97
CA GLY A 236 -1.17 3.86 3.43
C GLY A 236 -0.03 2.91 3.79
N TRP A 237 -0.25 1.60 3.61
CA TRP A 237 0.74 0.58 3.96
C TRP A 237 2.08 0.87 3.27
N ALA A 238 3.18 0.77 4.02
CA ALA A 238 4.53 1.11 3.56
C ALA A 238 4.74 2.60 3.19
N GLY A 239 4.03 3.52 3.86
CA GLY A 239 4.35 4.95 3.85
C GLY A 239 5.74 5.21 4.46
N LEU A 240 6.48 6.15 3.87
CA LEU A 240 7.79 6.57 4.39
C LEU A 240 7.65 7.40 5.69
N PRO A 241 8.64 7.36 6.60
CA PRO A 241 8.76 8.30 7.71
C PRO A 241 8.85 9.76 7.23
N LYS A 242 8.45 10.71 8.09
CA LYS A 242 8.34 12.15 7.78
C LYS A 242 9.64 12.80 7.31
N GLU A 243 10.78 12.22 7.70
CA GLU A 243 12.12 12.62 7.29
C GLU A 243 12.36 12.42 5.80
N HIS A 244 11.59 11.52 5.16
CA HIS A 244 11.73 11.16 3.77
C HIS A 244 10.53 11.58 2.92
N ALA A 245 9.33 11.51 3.49
CA ALA A 245 8.13 12.03 2.83
C ALA A 245 7.01 12.40 3.81
N VAL A 246 6.24 13.43 3.46
CA VAL A 246 5.03 13.83 4.20
C VAL A 246 3.83 13.78 3.26
N TYR A 247 2.69 13.33 3.79
CA TYR A 247 1.48 13.06 2.99
C TYR A 247 0.29 13.85 3.50
N TRP A 248 -0.53 14.35 2.58
CA TRP A 248 -1.83 14.94 2.92
C TRP A 248 -2.95 14.13 2.27
N PRO A 249 -3.43 13.09 2.97
CA PRO A 249 -4.44 12.17 2.42
C PRO A 249 -5.89 12.64 2.65
N LYS A 250 -6.08 13.89 3.10
CA LYS A 250 -7.37 14.39 3.61
C LYS A 250 -8.24 15.07 2.56
N ILE A 251 -7.75 15.22 1.33
CA ILE A 251 -8.46 16.01 0.33
C ILE A 251 -9.50 15.13 -0.37
N VAL A 252 -10.76 15.40 -0.02
CA VAL A 252 -11.94 14.82 -0.67
C VAL A 252 -12.76 15.98 -1.26
N PRO A 253 -13.13 15.93 -2.55
CA PRO A 253 -13.97 16.94 -3.18
C PRO A 253 -15.32 17.07 -2.45
N GLN A 254 -15.82 18.31 -2.36
CA GLN A 254 -17.12 18.64 -1.78
C GLN A 254 -18.08 19.19 -2.84
N GLY A 255 -19.39 19.10 -2.58
CA GLY A 255 -20.42 19.61 -3.49
C GLY A 255 -20.29 19.05 -4.91
N GLU A 256 -20.40 19.94 -5.90
CA GLU A 256 -20.34 19.58 -7.33
C GLU A 256 -18.98 19.03 -7.77
N ALA A 257 -17.88 19.39 -7.09
CA ALA A 257 -16.54 18.88 -7.42
C ALA A 257 -16.40 17.36 -7.27
N LYS A 258 -17.38 16.70 -6.60
CA LYS A 258 -17.45 15.24 -6.51
C LYS A 258 -17.76 14.57 -7.84
N LYS A 259 -18.36 15.28 -8.80
CA LYS A 259 -18.80 14.70 -10.08
C LYS A 259 -17.68 14.79 -11.11
N SER A 260 -17.41 13.68 -11.78
CA SER A 260 -16.43 13.58 -12.86
C SER A 260 -16.77 14.48 -14.06
N SER A 261 -18.03 14.89 -14.21
CA SER A 261 -18.47 15.83 -15.23
C SER A 261 -18.15 17.30 -14.92
N VAL A 262 -17.64 17.61 -13.73
CA VAL A 262 -17.40 18.98 -13.28
C VAL A 262 -15.91 19.31 -13.36
N CYS A 263 -15.58 20.33 -14.15
CA CYS A 263 -14.24 20.90 -14.20
C CYS A 263 -13.92 21.61 -12.89
N SER A 264 -12.83 21.23 -12.25
CA SER A 264 -12.39 21.80 -10.97
C SER A 264 -10.87 21.96 -10.92
N LYS A 265 -10.36 22.68 -9.93
CA LYS A 265 -8.92 22.90 -9.74
C LYS A 265 -8.52 22.99 -8.28
N ILE A 266 -7.24 22.82 -8.02
CA ILE A 266 -6.58 23.20 -6.76
C ILE A 266 -5.25 23.87 -7.10
N THR A 267 -4.89 24.94 -6.39
CA THR A 267 -3.58 25.59 -6.54
C THR A 267 -2.74 25.34 -5.31
N LEU A 268 -1.56 24.74 -5.52
CA LEU A 268 -0.62 24.44 -4.47
C LEU A 268 0.56 25.43 -4.53
N PRO A 269 0.89 26.12 -3.43
CA PRO A 269 2.08 26.96 -3.37
C PRO A 269 3.35 26.11 -3.55
N LYS A 270 4.48 26.75 -3.85
CA LYS A 270 5.75 26.05 -3.97
C LYS A 270 6.11 25.35 -2.66
N ALA A 271 6.31 24.04 -2.70
CA ALA A 271 6.66 23.24 -1.53
C ALA A 271 8.14 23.39 -1.12
N PRO A 272 8.47 23.36 0.19
CA PRO A 272 9.84 23.49 0.71
C PRO A 272 10.58 22.13 0.65
N LEU A 273 11.07 21.78 -0.54
CA LEU A 273 11.71 20.49 -0.82
C LEU A 273 13.17 20.66 -1.25
N GLN A 274 13.99 19.63 -1.01
CA GLN A 274 15.38 19.56 -1.48
C GLN A 274 15.40 19.11 -2.96
N TYR A 275 14.99 19.99 -3.88
CA TYR A 275 14.87 19.67 -5.31
C TYR A 275 16.20 19.22 -5.95
N ASP A 276 17.32 19.77 -5.47
CA ASP A 276 18.68 19.41 -5.86
C ASP A 276 19.04 17.96 -5.47
N LYS A 277 18.42 17.43 -4.41
CA LYS A 277 18.57 16.04 -3.95
C LYS A 277 17.47 15.11 -4.44
N GLY A 278 16.72 15.53 -5.46
CA GLY A 278 15.64 14.73 -6.00
C GLY A 278 14.36 14.78 -5.15
N GLY A 279 14.14 15.82 -4.36
CA GLY A 279 12.83 16.13 -3.79
C GLY A 279 11.80 16.54 -4.86
N PHE A 280 10.53 16.22 -4.63
CA PHE A 280 9.42 16.54 -5.53
C PHE A 280 8.07 16.48 -4.82
N LEU A 281 7.10 17.21 -5.36
CA LEU A 281 5.69 17.12 -5.01
C LEU A 281 4.95 16.29 -6.06
N SER A 282 4.00 15.48 -5.60
CA SER A 282 3.06 14.77 -6.47
C SER A 282 1.62 14.91 -6.00
N VAL A 283 0.70 14.96 -6.96
CA VAL A 283 -0.73 14.77 -6.76
C VAL A 283 -1.14 13.44 -7.39
N THR A 284 -1.89 12.62 -6.65
CA THR A 284 -2.51 11.40 -7.19
C THR A 284 -3.97 11.33 -6.76
N VAL A 285 -4.85 10.96 -7.69
CA VAL A 285 -6.29 10.80 -7.47
C VAL A 285 -6.71 9.33 -7.57
N TYR A 286 -7.77 9.00 -6.85
CA TYR A 286 -8.29 7.64 -6.70
C TYR A 286 -9.82 7.63 -6.73
N ASP A 287 -10.43 6.45 -6.83
CA ASP A 287 -11.85 6.28 -6.49
C ASP A 287 -12.11 6.55 -5.00
N ALA A 288 -13.38 6.48 -4.59
CA ALA A 288 -13.81 6.66 -3.21
C ALA A 288 -13.19 5.66 -2.22
N ARG A 289 -12.65 4.54 -2.73
CA ARG A 289 -12.02 3.47 -1.95
C ARG A 289 -10.49 3.52 -2.00
N GLY A 290 -9.90 4.52 -2.66
CA GLY A 290 -8.44 4.69 -2.73
C GLY A 290 -7.73 3.87 -3.82
N TRP A 291 -8.46 3.37 -4.83
CA TRP A 291 -7.90 2.64 -5.97
C TRP A 291 -7.78 3.53 -7.22
N ILE A 292 -6.76 3.27 -8.04
CA ILE A 292 -6.58 3.94 -9.33
C ILE A 292 -7.76 3.59 -10.23
N ALA A 293 -8.40 4.62 -10.81
CA ALA A 293 -9.64 4.46 -11.56
C ALA A 293 -9.62 5.09 -12.96
N THR A 294 -8.57 5.83 -13.30
CA THR A 294 -8.40 6.52 -14.58
C THR A 294 -6.98 6.34 -15.10
N LYS A 295 -6.73 6.71 -16.36
CA LYS A 295 -5.38 6.61 -16.97
C LYS A 295 -4.48 7.78 -16.62
N LYS A 296 -5.04 8.99 -16.55
CA LYS A 296 -4.30 10.22 -16.17
C LYS A 296 -4.62 10.57 -14.73
N TYR A 297 -4.17 9.76 -13.80
CA TYR A 297 -4.58 9.82 -12.40
C TYR A 297 -3.54 10.50 -11.49
N ALA A 298 -2.38 10.90 -12.01
CA ALA A 298 -1.34 11.54 -11.22
C ALA A 298 -0.56 12.60 -12.00
N LEU A 299 0.04 13.54 -11.28
CA LEU A 299 0.99 14.49 -11.84
C LEU A 299 2.03 14.89 -10.78
N ARG A 300 3.30 14.91 -11.19
CA ARG A 300 4.42 15.44 -10.40
C ARG A 300 4.72 16.87 -10.80
N ASP A 301 5.22 17.66 -9.85
CA ASP A 301 5.65 19.03 -10.07
C ASP A 301 6.75 19.19 -11.14
N ARG A 302 7.57 18.15 -11.35
CA ARG A 302 8.61 18.09 -12.38
C ARG A 302 8.04 18.18 -13.79
N ASN A 303 6.85 17.61 -13.99
CA ASN A 303 6.19 17.54 -15.29
C ASN A 303 5.05 18.56 -15.41
N ALA A 304 4.68 19.19 -14.28
CA ALA A 304 3.67 20.22 -14.26
C ALA A 304 4.21 21.56 -14.77
N VAL A 305 3.35 22.29 -15.48
CA VAL A 305 3.57 23.69 -15.83
C VAL A 305 3.34 24.55 -14.60
N LYS A 306 4.35 25.32 -14.21
CA LYS A 306 4.33 26.18 -13.03
C LYS A 306 3.78 27.56 -13.36
N ASN A 307 3.11 28.17 -12.39
CA ASN A 307 2.73 29.58 -12.43
C ASN A 307 3.97 30.47 -12.25
N ALA A 308 3.82 31.78 -12.51
CA ALA A 308 4.93 32.74 -12.42
C ALA A 308 5.54 32.86 -11.01
N ASP A 309 4.74 32.65 -9.97
CA ASP A 309 5.15 32.64 -8.57
C ASP A 309 5.72 31.28 -8.10
N GLY A 310 5.81 30.30 -9.00
CA GLY A 310 6.27 28.95 -8.70
C GLY A 310 5.22 28.01 -8.08
N SER A 311 4.00 28.50 -7.84
CA SER A 311 2.86 27.64 -7.50
C SER A 311 2.46 26.75 -8.69
N ILE A 312 1.65 25.73 -8.43
CA ILE A 312 1.14 24.83 -9.46
C ILE A 312 -0.37 24.72 -9.31
N THR A 313 -1.09 25.01 -10.39
CA THR A 313 -2.52 24.73 -10.49
C THR A 313 -2.71 23.38 -11.15
N PHE A 314 -3.35 22.45 -10.44
CA PHE A 314 -3.79 21.15 -10.94
C PHE A 314 -5.27 21.26 -11.29
N TYR A 315 -5.64 20.77 -12.46
CA TYR A 315 -7.02 20.75 -12.94
C TYR A 315 -7.55 19.32 -12.93
N PHE A 316 -8.84 19.18 -12.71
CA PHE A 316 -9.53 17.89 -12.68
C PHE A 316 -10.70 17.93 -13.66
N ASN A 317 -10.68 17.00 -14.62
CA ASN A 317 -11.69 16.87 -15.70
C ASN A 317 -11.86 18.15 -16.57
N CYS A 318 -10.79 18.90 -16.76
CA CYS A 318 -10.67 20.07 -17.63
C CYS A 318 -9.69 19.77 -18.78
N PRO A 319 -10.06 18.98 -19.80
CA PRO A 319 -9.13 18.44 -20.80
C PRO A 319 -8.39 19.48 -21.65
N LYS A 320 -8.84 20.73 -21.67
CA LYS A 320 -8.18 21.84 -22.38
C LYS A 320 -7.10 22.53 -21.55
N GLU A 321 -7.09 22.32 -20.24
CA GLU A 321 -6.16 22.95 -19.32
C GLU A 321 -4.85 22.16 -19.23
N LYS A 322 -3.76 22.89 -18.99
CA LYS A 322 -2.48 22.26 -18.63
C LYS A 322 -2.62 21.61 -17.25
N ASN A 323 -1.79 20.62 -16.95
CA ASN A 323 -1.80 19.90 -15.67
C ASN A 323 -3.15 19.20 -15.35
N ASN A 324 -3.92 18.82 -16.37
CA ASN A 324 -5.20 18.14 -16.17
C ASN A 324 -5.04 16.67 -15.75
N ILE A 325 -5.74 16.30 -14.69
CA ILE A 325 -5.88 14.94 -14.15
C ILE A 325 -7.34 14.49 -14.35
N GLU A 326 -7.54 13.22 -14.69
CA GLU A 326 -8.85 12.60 -14.87
C GLU A 326 -9.31 11.96 -13.56
N THR A 327 -10.55 12.20 -13.16
CA THR A 327 -11.14 11.62 -11.93
C THR A 327 -12.45 10.89 -12.21
N VAL A 328 -12.92 10.12 -11.24
CA VAL A 328 -14.25 9.48 -11.23
C VAL A 328 -15.16 10.16 -10.22
N ASP A 329 -16.45 9.81 -10.20
CA ASP A 329 -17.36 10.32 -9.17
C ASP A 329 -16.90 9.92 -7.76
N ASN A 330 -17.02 10.85 -6.81
CA ASN A 330 -16.61 10.70 -5.41
C ASN A 330 -15.14 10.35 -5.22
N TRP A 331 -14.28 10.78 -6.16
CA TRP A 331 -12.84 10.59 -6.10
C TRP A 331 -12.21 11.10 -4.80
N SER A 332 -11.00 10.64 -4.50
CA SER A 332 -10.18 11.12 -3.39
C SER A 332 -8.78 11.47 -3.89
N MET A 333 -8.03 12.26 -3.12
CA MET A 333 -6.71 12.74 -3.53
C MET A 333 -5.69 12.67 -2.40
N VAL A 334 -4.45 12.39 -2.78
CA VAL A 334 -3.29 12.48 -1.89
C VAL A 334 -2.26 13.42 -2.51
N ILE A 335 -1.81 14.39 -1.71
CA ILE A 335 -0.61 15.19 -1.98
C ILE A 335 0.56 14.54 -1.26
N ARG A 336 1.69 14.39 -1.93
CA ARG A 336 2.93 13.84 -1.35
C ARG A 336 4.08 14.80 -1.56
N LEU A 337 4.89 14.94 -0.51
CA LEU A 337 6.08 15.76 -0.48
C LEU A 337 7.26 14.84 -0.21
N TYR A 338 8.15 14.68 -1.18
CA TYR A 338 9.35 13.84 -1.06
C TYR A 338 10.59 14.70 -0.80
N VAL A 339 11.44 14.23 0.10
CA VAL A 339 12.69 14.87 0.52
C VAL A 339 12.45 16.34 0.93
N PRO A 340 11.64 16.57 1.99
CA PRO A 340 11.40 17.93 2.46
C PRO A 340 12.72 18.58 2.93
N GLU A 341 12.80 19.91 2.93
CA GLU A 341 13.96 20.64 3.47
C GLU A 341 14.26 20.22 4.91
N THR A 342 13.20 20.14 5.73
CA THR A 342 13.17 19.47 7.04
C THR A 342 11.78 18.84 7.23
N PRO A 343 11.61 17.85 8.13
CA PRO A 343 10.29 17.33 8.47
C PRO A 343 9.30 18.44 8.87
N GLU A 344 9.76 19.39 9.69
CA GLU A 344 8.96 20.48 10.24
C GLU A 344 8.43 21.40 9.14
N LYS A 345 9.27 21.76 8.16
CA LYS A 345 8.84 22.57 7.01
C LYS A 345 7.82 21.85 6.14
N GLY A 346 7.98 20.54 5.95
CA GLY A 346 7.00 19.72 5.23
C GLY A 346 5.64 19.66 5.95
N ILE A 347 5.67 19.51 7.28
CA ILE A 347 4.47 19.51 8.13
C ILE A 347 3.81 20.89 8.13
N GLU A 348 4.56 21.95 8.39
CA GLU A 348 4.08 23.33 8.40
C GLU A 348 3.45 23.71 7.06
N TYR A 349 4.04 23.26 5.94
CA TYR A 349 3.46 23.46 4.63
C TYR A 349 2.04 22.86 4.56
N LEU A 350 1.83 21.61 4.97
CA LEU A 350 0.51 20.97 4.96
C LEU A 350 -0.48 21.62 5.94
N GLU A 351 -0.03 21.96 7.15
CA GLU A 351 -0.85 22.66 8.14
C GLU A 351 -1.28 24.04 7.62
N ASN A 352 -0.42 24.73 6.87
CA ASN A 352 -0.75 25.99 6.22
C ASN A 352 -1.77 25.82 5.08
N LEU A 353 -1.74 24.70 4.34
CA LEU A 353 -2.78 24.43 3.35
C LEU A 353 -4.15 24.23 4.01
N ASP A 354 -4.21 23.48 5.11
CA ASP A 354 -5.41 23.33 5.95
C ASP A 354 -5.87 24.70 6.50
N LYS A 355 -4.97 25.47 7.13
CA LYS A 355 -5.25 26.78 7.74
C LYS A 355 -5.76 27.82 6.74
N ASN A 356 -5.20 27.82 5.52
CA ASN A 356 -5.59 28.73 4.45
C ASN A 356 -6.79 28.22 3.64
N ASN A 357 -7.41 27.11 4.07
CA ASN A 357 -8.56 26.50 3.42
C ASN A 357 -8.32 26.21 1.93
N VAL A 358 -7.11 25.72 1.60
CA VAL A 358 -6.78 25.30 0.24
C VAL A 358 -7.62 24.06 -0.07
N GLN A 359 -8.52 24.20 -1.04
CA GLN A 359 -9.51 23.18 -1.39
C GLN A 359 -9.71 23.11 -2.90
N ILE A 360 -10.47 22.09 -3.32
CA ILE A 360 -10.85 21.93 -4.73
C ILE A 360 -11.97 22.92 -5.06
N GLU A 361 -11.72 23.77 -6.04
CA GLU A 361 -12.62 24.81 -6.53
C GLU A 361 -13.27 24.39 -7.84
N VAL A 362 -14.60 24.50 -7.95
CA VAL A 362 -15.31 24.29 -9.21
C VAL A 362 -15.09 25.49 -10.13
N LEU A 363 -14.71 25.23 -11.38
CA LEU A 363 -14.71 26.25 -12.43
C LEU A 363 -16.13 26.37 -13.00
N LYS A 364 -16.64 27.60 -13.05
CA LYS A 364 -17.94 27.91 -13.64
C LYS A 364 -17.83 28.14 -15.15
#